data_AF-A0A0L8L064-F1
#
_entry.id   AF-A0A0L8L064-F1
#
_cell.length_a   1.000
_cell.length_b   1.000
_cell.length_c   1.000
_cell.angle_alpha   90.00
_cell.angle_beta   90.00
_cell.angle_gamma   90.00
#
_symmetry.space_group_name_H-M   'P 1'
#
loop_
_entity.id
_entity.type
_entity.pdbx_description
1 polymer ?
#
loop_
_entity_poly.entity_id
_entity_poly.type
_entity_poly.pdbx_seq_one_letter_code
_entity_poly.pdbx_strand_id
1 'polypeptide(L)'
;MPIRSFARAALVGAGTLALLGPLTAATAVAASDAGQGSARIKAAPYGVEPYEAVNVRKGPASWTEKVGKVEAGQTRGAYCWVRGETIRDNGYTNDVWVQLLEGYVSAVYLKGNEYGGLPASATC
;
A
#
# COMPACT_ATOMS: atom_id res chain seq x y z
N MET A 1 -24.87 12.25 -11.05
CA MET A 1 -23.96 13.42 -11.12
C MET A 1 -24.41 14.42 -10.07
N PRO A 2 -23.59 14.71 -9.06
CA PRO A 2 -22.77 15.93 -9.03
C PRO A 2 -21.32 15.64 -8.55
N ILE A 3 -20.24 16.12 -9.17
CA ILE A 3 -19.72 17.50 -9.34
C ILE A 3 -19.26 18.13 -8.01
N ARG A 4 -17.93 18.07 -7.85
CA ARG A 4 -16.97 19.07 -7.31
C ARG A 4 -17.10 19.49 -5.85
N SER A 5 -15.94 19.54 -5.18
CA SER A 5 -15.43 20.80 -4.61
C SER A 5 -13.92 20.68 -4.32
N PHE A 6 -13.11 21.35 -5.14
CA PHE A 6 -11.76 21.76 -4.77
C PHE A 6 -11.91 22.98 -3.86
N ALA A 7 -11.42 22.92 -2.62
CA ALA A 7 -11.32 24.09 -1.75
C ALA A 7 -9.84 24.39 -1.47
N ARG A 8 -9.32 25.39 -2.19
CA ARG A 8 -8.14 26.14 -1.80
C ARG A 8 -8.50 26.94 -0.55
N ALA A 9 -7.92 26.61 0.60
CA ALA A 9 -8.01 27.45 1.79
C ALA A 9 -6.89 28.50 1.74
N ALA A 10 -7.29 29.75 1.44
CA ALA A 10 -6.44 30.92 1.57
C ALA A 10 -6.24 31.23 3.06
N LEU A 11 -4.99 31.32 3.50
CA LEU A 11 -4.62 31.82 4.81
C LEU A 11 -4.61 33.36 4.75
N VAL A 12 -5.65 33.99 5.29
CA VAL A 12 -5.69 35.44 5.55
C VAL A 12 -5.63 35.62 7.06
N GLY A 13 -4.76 36.52 7.50
CA GLY A 13 -4.19 36.54 8.83
C GLY A 13 -5.01 37.22 9.91
N ALA A 14 -4.40 37.28 11.09
CA ALA A 14 -4.64 38.29 12.12
C ALA A 14 -3.44 38.27 13.06
N GLY A 15 -2.42 39.07 12.73
CA GLY A 15 -1.33 39.36 13.65
C GLY A 15 -1.78 40.45 14.62
N THR A 16 -1.93 40.10 15.89
CA THR A 16 -2.02 41.06 16.99
C THR A 16 -0.98 40.69 18.04
N LEU A 17 0.15 41.40 18.04
CA LEU A 17 1.10 41.42 19.14
C LEU A 17 0.46 42.11 20.35
N ALA A 18 0.39 41.42 21.50
CA ALA A 18 0.13 42.07 22.78
C ALA A 18 0.89 41.36 23.93
N LEU A 19 1.92 42.07 24.42
CA LEU A 19 2.42 42.24 25.79
C LEU A 19 2.48 41.05 26.79
N LEU A 20 3.74 40.71 27.15
CA LEU A 20 4.32 40.51 28.50
C LEU A 20 3.42 40.04 29.67
N GLY A 21 3.65 38.80 30.13
CA GLY A 21 3.32 38.33 31.49
C GLY A 21 3.94 36.94 31.77
N PRO A 22 4.56 36.68 32.95
CA PRO A 22 5.15 35.39 33.27
C PRO A 22 4.09 34.49 33.92
N LEU A 23 3.53 33.57 33.15
CA LEU A 23 2.56 32.59 33.65
C LEU A 23 3.06 31.19 33.35
N THR A 24 3.51 30.54 34.43
CA THR A 24 3.64 29.10 34.66
C THR A 24 3.18 28.25 33.46
N ALA A 25 4.15 27.65 32.77
CA ALA A 25 3.90 26.63 31.75
C ALA A 25 3.26 25.40 32.42
N ALA A 26 1.94 25.41 32.55
CA ALA A 26 1.18 24.18 32.69
C ALA A 26 1.37 23.42 31.38
N THR A 27 2.25 22.43 31.37
CA THR A 27 2.34 21.46 30.28
C THR A 27 1.03 20.70 30.23
N ALA A 28 0.12 21.17 29.37
CA ALA A 28 -1.05 20.41 28.98
C ALA A 28 -0.54 19.11 28.34
N VAL A 29 -0.61 18.00 29.08
CA VAL A 29 -0.48 16.66 28.53
C VAL A 29 -1.69 16.48 27.61
N ALA A 30 -1.46 16.60 26.31
CA ALA A 30 -2.40 16.14 25.31
C ALA A 30 -2.46 14.60 25.42
N ALA A 31 -3.41 14.10 26.22
CA ALA A 31 -3.83 12.72 26.14
C ALA A 31 -4.40 12.51 24.73
N SER A 32 -3.60 11.90 23.86
CA SER A 32 -4.11 11.47 22.57
C SER A 32 -4.99 10.26 22.82
N ASP A 33 -6.28 10.45 22.54
CA ASP A 33 -7.36 9.49 22.69
C ASP A 33 -6.94 8.09 22.19
N ALA A 34 -6.83 7.16 23.12
CA ALA A 34 -6.71 5.73 22.84
C ALA A 34 -8.08 5.23 22.38
N GLY A 35 -8.45 5.60 21.14
CA GLY A 35 -9.78 5.39 20.59
C GLY A 35 -9.78 4.94 19.14
N GLN A 36 -8.74 4.26 18.66
CA GLN A 36 -8.79 3.54 17.38
C GLN A 36 -9.03 2.08 17.67
N GLY A 37 -10.32 1.71 17.61
CA GLY A 37 -10.78 0.34 17.68
C GLY A 37 -9.88 -0.55 16.83
N SER A 38 -9.32 -1.57 17.47
CA SER A 38 -8.35 -2.49 16.90
C SER A 38 -9.02 -3.45 15.92
N ALA A 39 -9.64 -2.94 14.86
CA ALA A 39 -9.63 -3.67 13.61
C ALA A 39 -8.16 -3.68 13.20
N ARG A 40 -7.43 -4.70 13.66
CA ARG A 40 -6.08 -4.95 13.16
C ARG A 40 -6.30 -5.29 11.69
N ILE A 41 -6.28 -4.28 10.82
CA ILE A 41 -6.01 -4.48 9.41
C ILE A 41 -4.74 -5.32 9.46
N LYS A 42 -4.82 -6.59 9.06
CA LYS A 42 -3.62 -7.43 8.99
C LYS A 42 -2.68 -6.69 8.07
N ALA A 43 -1.73 -5.97 8.67
CA ALA A 43 -0.65 -5.36 7.94
C ALA A 43 -0.01 -6.51 7.18
N ALA A 44 0.06 -6.35 5.86
CA ALA A 44 0.70 -7.36 5.04
C ALA A 44 2.14 -7.53 5.56
N PRO A 45 2.56 -8.76 5.89
CA PRO A 45 3.86 -9.00 6.51
C PRO A 45 5.03 -8.67 5.58
N TYR A 46 4.78 -8.61 4.27
CA TYR A 46 5.78 -8.37 3.25
C TYR A 46 5.38 -7.20 2.35
N GLY A 47 6.38 -6.54 1.77
CA GLY A 47 6.21 -5.53 0.74
C GLY A 47 6.77 -6.03 -0.59
N VAL A 48 6.01 -5.87 -1.66
CA VAL A 48 6.47 -6.14 -3.02
C VAL A 48 6.40 -4.88 -3.87
N GLU A 49 7.35 -4.72 -4.78
CA GLU A 49 7.43 -3.57 -5.66
C GLU A 49 7.52 -4.04 -7.12
N PRO A 50 6.55 -3.68 -7.97
CA PRO A 50 6.64 -3.94 -9.39
C PRO A 50 7.70 -3.05 -10.06
N TYR A 51 8.44 -3.59 -11.02
CA TYR A 51 9.32 -2.77 -11.87
C TYR A 51 8.58 -2.10 -13.03
N GLU A 52 7.38 -2.58 -13.36
CA GLU A 52 6.49 -1.98 -14.35
C GLU A 52 5.03 -2.00 -13.88
N ALA A 53 4.13 -1.38 -14.65
CA ALA A 53 2.70 -1.43 -14.35
C ALA A 53 2.13 -2.82 -14.61
N VAL A 54 1.54 -3.45 -13.59
CA VAL A 54 1.04 -4.82 -13.65
C VAL A 54 -0.41 -4.93 -13.17
N ASN A 55 -1.18 -5.82 -13.79
CA ASN A 55 -2.56 -6.07 -13.41
C ASN A 55 -2.63 -6.99 -12.17
N VAL A 56 -3.50 -6.64 -11.23
CA VAL A 56 -3.90 -7.52 -10.12
C VAL A 56 -5.08 -8.35 -10.59
N ARG A 57 -5.02 -9.66 -10.34
CA ARG A 57 -5.98 -10.64 -10.84
C ARG A 57 -6.67 -11.40 -9.73
N LYS A 58 -7.88 -11.88 -9.99
CA LYS A 58 -8.68 -12.61 -9.00
C LYS A 58 -8.06 -13.96 -8.60
N GLY A 59 -7.29 -14.58 -9.50
CA GLY A 59 -6.60 -15.83 -9.25
C GLY A 59 -5.17 -15.83 -9.81
N PRO A 60 -4.41 -16.91 -9.56
CA PRO A 60 -3.00 -17.03 -9.95
C PRO A 60 -2.85 -17.44 -11.43
N ALA A 61 -3.55 -16.73 -12.31
CA ALA A 61 -3.52 -16.96 -13.74
C ALA A 61 -3.92 -15.71 -14.55
N SER A 62 -3.30 -15.53 -15.72
CA SER A 62 -3.45 -14.41 -16.65
C SER A 62 -4.83 -14.33 -17.31
N TRP A 63 -5.57 -15.43 -17.35
CA TRP A 63 -6.94 -15.47 -17.88
C TRP A 63 -8.00 -15.12 -16.82
N THR A 64 -7.64 -15.04 -15.55
CA THR A 64 -8.59 -14.65 -14.49
C THR A 64 -8.90 -13.15 -14.54
N GLU A 65 -10.07 -12.80 -14.01
CA GLU A 65 -10.58 -11.44 -13.96
C GLU A 65 -9.56 -10.45 -13.36
N LYS A 66 -9.44 -9.27 -13.98
CA LYS A 66 -8.61 -8.17 -13.47
C LYS A 66 -9.39 -7.43 -12.41
N VAL A 67 -8.88 -7.45 -11.19
CA VAL A 67 -9.51 -6.83 -9.99
C VAL A 67 -8.86 -5.50 -9.63
N GLY A 68 -7.67 -5.22 -10.18
CA GLY A 68 -6.95 -3.99 -9.91
C GLY A 68 -5.69 -3.84 -10.77
N LYS A 69 -4.89 -2.82 -10.45
CA LYS A 69 -3.62 -2.55 -11.12
C LYS A 69 -2.65 -1.89 -10.15
N VAL A 70 -1.37 -2.27 -10.23
CA VAL A 70 -0.28 -1.66 -9.47
C VAL A 70 0.66 -0.99 -10.46
N GLU A 71 0.91 0.30 -10.25
CA GLU A 71 1.86 1.05 -11.09
C GLU A 71 3.31 0.69 -10.73
N ALA A 72 4.24 0.96 -11.64
CA ALA A 72 5.67 0.74 -11.41
C ALA A 72 6.18 1.51 -10.18
N GLY A 73 7.04 0.90 -9.38
CA GLY A 73 7.63 1.52 -8.18
C GLY A 73 6.67 1.72 -7.01
N GLN A 74 5.41 1.29 -7.14
CA GLN A 74 4.44 1.35 -6.05
C GLN A 74 4.54 0.11 -5.17
N THR A 75 5.11 0.27 -3.97
CA THR A 75 5.12 -0.81 -2.98
C THR A 75 3.69 -1.19 -2.59
N ARG A 76 3.42 -2.49 -2.56
CA ARG A 76 2.14 -3.07 -2.12
C ARG A 76 2.37 -4.15 -1.07
N GLY A 77 1.40 -4.23 -0.16
CA GLY A 77 1.40 -5.25 0.87
C GLY A 77 1.10 -6.64 0.30
N ALA A 78 1.99 -7.59 0.55
CA ALA A 78 1.85 -8.99 0.18
C ALA A 78 1.76 -9.90 1.42
N TYR A 79 0.98 -10.97 1.27
CA TYR A 79 0.71 -11.93 2.34
C TYR A 79 1.51 -13.21 2.20
N CYS A 80 1.41 -13.84 1.03
CA CYS A 80 2.04 -15.10 0.72
C CYS A 80 2.12 -15.26 -0.80
N TRP A 81 2.78 -16.30 -1.28
CA TRP A 81 2.88 -16.65 -2.68
C TRP A 81 2.37 -18.05 -2.95
N VAL A 82 1.88 -18.29 -4.16
CA VAL A 82 1.43 -19.59 -4.65
C VAL A 82 2.01 -19.86 -6.03
N ARG A 83 2.07 -21.12 -6.44
CA ARG A 83 2.31 -21.49 -7.84
C ARG A 83 1.01 -21.50 -8.63
N GLY A 84 1.06 -20.97 -9.84
CA GLY A 84 -0.07 -20.86 -10.74
C GLY A 84 0.35 -20.99 -12.20
N GLU A 85 -0.25 -20.19 -13.07
CA GLU A 85 0.13 -20.14 -14.47
C GLU A 85 1.58 -19.65 -14.63
N THR A 86 2.37 -20.36 -15.44
CA THR A 86 3.69 -19.91 -15.84
C THR A 86 3.57 -18.75 -16.82
N ILE A 87 4.06 -17.58 -16.43
CA ILE A 87 4.13 -16.40 -17.28
C ILE A 87 5.54 -16.28 -17.83
N ARG A 88 5.63 -16.00 -19.13
CA ARG A 88 6.88 -15.69 -19.83
C ARG A 88 6.75 -14.33 -20.50
N ASP A 89 7.37 -13.34 -19.90
CA ASP A 89 7.33 -11.96 -20.40
C ASP A 89 8.60 -11.20 -20.02
N ASN A 90 8.94 -10.15 -20.77
CA ASN A 90 10.12 -9.28 -20.55
C ASN A 90 11.45 -10.03 -20.35
N GLY A 91 11.59 -11.20 -20.98
CA GLY A 91 12.77 -12.07 -20.87
C GLY A 91 12.82 -12.92 -19.59
N TYR A 92 11.82 -12.80 -18.71
CA TYR A 92 11.68 -13.58 -17.48
C TYR A 92 10.65 -14.70 -17.67
N THR A 93 10.77 -15.75 -16.86
CA THR A 93 9.78 -16.82 -16.80
C THR A 93 9.59 -17.20 -15.34
N ASN A 94 8.37 -17.16 -14.85
CA ASN A 94 8.05 -17.49 -13.46
C ASN A 94 6.60 -18.00 -13.36
N ASP A 95 6.38 -18.99 -12.50
CA ASP A 95 5.07 -19.57 -12.18
C ASP A 95 4.55 -19.12 -10.81
N VAL A 96 5.27 -18.24 -10.13
CA VAL A 96 4.90 -17.70 -8.83
C VAL A 96 3.95 -16.50 -8.96
N TRP A 97 2.90 -16.53 -8.14
CA TRP A 97 1.90 -15.48 -7.97
C TRP A 97 1.85 -15.04 -6.51
N VAL A 98 2.01 -13.74 -6.27
CA VAL A 98 1.98 -13.14 -4.94
C VAL A 98 0.58 -12.64 -4.61
N GLN A 99 0.06 -13.04 -3.46
CA GLN A 99 -1.22 -12.60 -2.92
C GLN A 99 -1.09 -11.22 -2.26
N LEU A 100 -1.83 -10.26 -2.81
CA LEU A 100 -2.11 -8.94 -2.25
C LEU A 100 -3.49 -8.95 -1.57
N LEU A 101 -3.89 -7.84 -0.95
CA LEU A 101 -5.23 -7.70 -0.37
C LEU A 101 -6.34 -7.83 -1.42
N GLU A 102 -6.11 -7.28 -2.61
CA GLU A 102 -7.11 -7.18 -3.69
C GLU A 102 -7.15 -8.41 -4.60
N GLY A 103 -6.05 -9.18 -4.66
CA GLY A 103 -5.90 -10.32 -5.58
C GLY A 103 -4.45 -10.77 -5.72
N TYR A 104 -4.10 -11.34 -6.86
CA TYR A 104 -2.79 -11.91 -7.17
C TYR A 104 -2.05 -11.11 -8.22
N VAL A 105 -0.73 -11.03 -8.09
CA VAL A 105 0.17 -10.45 -9.09
C VAL A 105 1.26 -11.46 -9.45
N SER A 106 1.64 -11.56 -10.71
CA SER A 106 2.71 -12.46 -11.13
C SER A 106 4.08 -11.92 -10.69
N ALA A 107 4.91 -12.80 -10.11
CA ALA A 107 6.26 -12.45 -9.69
C ALA A 107 7.20 -12.10 -10.86
N VAL A 108 6.81 -12.42 -12.11
CA VAL A 108 7.52 -11.97 -13.33
C VAL A 108 7.70 -10.46 -13.36
N TYR A 109 6.77 -9.69 -12.81
CA TYR A 109 6.76 -8.23 -12.84
C TYR A 109 7.25 -7.58 -11.55
N LEU A 110 7.65 -8.37 -10.55
CA LEU A 110 8.08 -7.90 -9.25
C LEU A 110 9.61 -7.83 -9.17
N LYS A 111 10.11 -6.82 -8.46
CA LYS A 111 11.52 -6.75 -8.07
C LYS A 111 11.83 -7.77 -6.99
N GLY A 112 13.09 -8.16 -6.89
CA GLY A 112 13.59 -9.06 -5.84
C GLY A 112 13.92 -10.46 -6.37
N ASN A 113 13.67 -11.47 -5.54
CA ASN A 113 13.89 -12.88 -5.87
C ASN A 113 12.72 -13.46 -6.68
N GLU A 114 12.76 -14.77 -6.95
CA GLU A 114 11.69 -15.50 -7.65
C GLU A 114 10.30 -15.38 -6.98
N TYR A 115 10.23 -15.00 -5.70
CA TYR A 115 8.99 -14.79 -4.96
C TYR A 115 8.60 -13.31 -4.84
N GLY A 116 9.24 -12.41 -5.61
CA GLY A 116 8.97 -10.97 -5.56
C GLY A 116 9.46 -10.28 -4.29
N GLY A 117 10.51 -10.81 -3.65
CA GLY A 117 11.05 -10.32 -2.38
C GLY A 117 10.53 -11.05 -1.14
N LEU A 118 9.63 -12.03 -1.29
CA LEU A 118 9.12 -12.85 -0.19
C LEU A 118 10.11 -13.98 0.16
N PRO A 119 10.10 -14.47 1.41
CA PRO A 119 10.83 -15.68 1.76
C PRO A 119 10.16 -16.93 1.16
N ALA A 120 10.94 -17.98 0.87
CA ALA A 120 10.42 -19.24 0.36
C ALA A 120 9.47 -19.96 1.33
N SER A 121 9.45 -19.58 2.62
CA SER A 121 8.50 -20.09 3.61
C SER A 121 7.14 -19.38 3.59
N ALA A 122 6.98 -18.26 2.87
CA ALA A 122 5.74 -17.50 2.79
C ALA A 122 4.77 -18.07 1.74
N THR A 123 4.55 -19.38 1.76
CA THR A 123 3.61 -20.08 0.88
C THR A 123 2.17 -19.93 1.38
N CYS A 124 1.22 -19.71 0.46
CA CYS A 124 -0.17 -20.11 0.68
C CYS A 124 -0.33 -21.58 0.21
#